data_AF-A0A257AAP5-F1
#
_entry.id   AF-A0A257AAP5-F1
#
_cell.length_a   1.000
_cell.length_b   1.000
_cell.length_c   1.000
_cell.angle_alpha   90.00
_cell.angle_beta   90.00
_cell.angle_gamma   90.00
#
_symmetry.space_group_name_H-M   'P 1'
#
loop_
_entity.id
_entity.type
_entity.pdbx_description
1 polymer ?
#
loop_
_entity_poly.entity_id
_entity_poly.type
_entity_poly.pdbx_seq_one_letter_code
_entity_poly.pdbx_strand_id
1 'polypeptide(L)'
;KVGPLPVPYFNAGGNNWTLICCIAMAISYYGFLSHPWEVASVLGKKYSEDANLREVKEYVESFYGRYLGFSLAKFPDLREAIQYMYLNLRSSVPIISSFKRVKGKALMIIGMDGASRLYVLDPSSPPGKPPLKLMTKFPPGPVYLISLKPRGIKPKPPKATLQLWINLIDKYGNWFKSVWDGEQPYGGCPLLPKGIGWEFKGKWSCPYLRGFPYLIFSGYAYGQDGNYQLYIEIYNAYTYKLVCRDKEGITVRNGVGYVNLRINPPPYPMPQAPYLVKVKLLKGGNTCDEFWFLFYAYGN
;
A
#
# COMPACT_ATOMS: atom_id res chain seq x y z
N LYS A 1 20.99 18.04 7.90
CA LYS A 1 20.11 17.49 6.83
C LYS A 1 19.62 16.10 7.24
N VAL A 2 18.34 15.77 7.00
CA VAL A 2 17.75 14.44 7.25
C VAL A 2 16.74 14.13 6.14
N GLY A 3 16.73 12.91 5.60
CA GLY A 3 15.85 12.50 4.51
C GLY A 3 16.30 12.94 3.11
N PRO A 4 15.45 12.79 2.06
CA PRO A 4 14.05 12.36 2.12
C PRO A 4 13.88 10.86 2.42
N LEU A 5 12.95 10.53 3.32
CA LEU A 5 12.54 9.16 3.60
C LEU A 5 11.79 8.57 2.39
N PRO A 6 11.96 7.26 2.09
CA PRO A 6 11.30 6.58 0.97
C PRO A 6 9.81 6.28 1.25
N VAL A 7 9.01 7.32 1.47
CA VAL A 7 7.58 7.18 1.72
C VAL A 7 6.83 7.01 0.39
N PRO A 8 5.95 6.01 0.23
CA PRO A 8 5.13 5.86 -0.98
C PRO A 8 4.21 7.08 -1.14
N TYR A 9 3.97 7.50 -2.38
CA TYR A 9 3.15 8.68 -2.66
C TYR A 9 1.71 8.31 -3.04
N PHE A 10 0.74 8.97 -2.41
CA PHE A 10 -0.67 8.92 -2.79
C PHE A 10 -1.21 10.31 -3.11
N ASN A 11 -1.84 10.39 -4.28
CA ASN A 11 -2.53 11.57 -4.77
C ASN A 11 -4.01 11.55 -4.32
N ALA A 12 -4.56 12.70 -3.93
CA ALA A 12 -5.97 12.81 -3.56
C ALA A 12 -6.91 12.78 -4.78
N GLY A 13 -6.40 12.91 -6.00
CA GLY A 13 -7.13 12.63 -7.24
C GLY A 13 -8.32 13.57 -7.51
N GLY A 14 -8.32 14.77 -6.93
CA GLY A 14 -9.46 15.69 -6.95
C GLY A 14 -10.39 15.57 -5.74
N ASN A 15 -10.17 14.57 -4.87
CA ASN A 15 -10.89 14.42 -3.61
C ASN A 15 -10.29 15.34 -2.53
N ASN A 16 -11.03 15.57 -1.45
CA ASN A 16 -10.54 16.35 -0.31
C ASN A 16 -9.68 15.53 0.68
N TRP A 17 -9.24 14.32 0.30
CA TRP A 17 -8.67 13.28 1.16
C TRP A 17 -7.19 13.47 1.54
N THR A 18 -6.76 14.69 1.81
CA THR A 18 -5.34 14.97 2.06
C THR A 18 -4.82 14.25 3.31
N LEU A 19 -5.60 14.24 4.41
CA LEU A 19 -5.21 13.56 5.65
C LEU A 19 -5.30 12.05 5.49
N ILE A 20 -6.37 11.56 4.87
CA ILE A 20 -6.54 10.15 4.51
C ILE A 20 -5.35 9.63 3.70
N CYS A 21 -4.93 10.36 2.66
CA CYS A 21 -3.75 10.01 1.87
C CYS A 21 -2.48 9.99 2.71
N CYS A 22 -2.28 10.99 3.57
CA CYS A 22 -1.11 11.02 4.45
C CYS A 22 -1.08 9.83 5.42
N ILE A 23 -2.22 9.44 5.99
CA ILE A 23 -2.30 8.28 6.89
C ILE A 23 -1.96 7.00 6.15
N ALA A 24 -2.55 6.80 4.96
CA ALA A 24 -2.24 5.65 4.11
C ALA A 24 -0.75 5.58 3.73
N MET A 25 -0.14 6.72 3.38
CA MET A 25 1.30 6.83 3.09
C MET A 25 2.16 6.44 4.32
N ALA A 26 1.83 6.92 5.52
CA ALA A 26 2.57 6.61 6.75
C ALA A 26 2.44 5.13 7.16
N ILE A 27 1.25 4.55 7.07
CA ILE A 27 1.03 3.12 7.37
C ILE A 27 1.79 2.26 6.36
N SER A 28 1.70 2.62 5.08
CA SER A 28 2.40 1.93 3.98
C SER A 28 3.92 2.00 4.08
N TYR A 29 4.47 3.11 4.58
CA TYR A 29 5.90 3.24 4.84
C TYR A 29 6.44 2.16 5.79
N TYR A 30 5.60 1.64 6.70
CA TYR A 30 5.97 0.56 7.61
C TYR A 30 5.67 -0.84 7.07
N GLY A 31 5.36 -0.96 5.77
CA GLY A 31 5.09 -2.24 5.10
C GLY A 31 3.69 -2.80 5.33
N PHE A 32 2.79 -2.02 5.93
CA PHE A 32 1.38 -2.38 6.08
C PHE A 32 0.59 -1.98 4.84
N LEU A 33 -0.43 -2.78 4.52
CA LEU A 33 -1.33 -2.49 3.42
C LEU A 33 -2.35 -1.45 3.89
N SER A 34 -2.28 -0.25 3.32
CA SER A 34 -3.30 0.78 3.54
C SER A 34 -3.38 1.70 2.33
N HIS A 35 -4.54 1.68 1.66
CA HIS A 35 -4.83 2.57 0.54
C HIS A 35 -5.78 3.70 0.97
N PRO A 36 -5.66 4.95 0.45
CA PRO A 36 -6.59 6.04 0.75
C PRO A 36 -8.09 5.66 0.65
N TRP A 37 -8.50 4.94 -0.40
CA TRP A 37 -9.88 4.44 -0.56
C TRP A 37 -10.34 3.52 0.59
N GLU A 38 -9.46 2.68 1.11
CA GLU A 38 -9.76 1.79 2.22
C GLU A 38 -9.98 2.60 3.50
N VAL A 39 -9.06 3.51 3.82
CA VAL A 39 -9.19 4.41 4.97
C VAL A 39 -10.50 5.22 4.86
N ALA A 40 -10.80 5.77 3.69
CA ALA A 40 -12.04 6.50 3.44
C ALA A 40 -13.28 5.61 3.63
N SER A 41 -13.27 4.40 3.09
CA SER A 41 -14.38 3.45 3.20
C SER A 41 -14.66 3.05 4.65
N VAL A 42 -13.61 2.73 5.42
CA VAL A 42 -13.73 2.34 6.84
C VAL A 42 -14.26 3.51 7.67
N LEU A 43 -13.84 4.74 7.36
CA LEU A 43 -14.29 5.95 8.03
C LEU A 43 -15.63 6.49 7.50
N GLY A 44 -16.25 5.83 6.51
CA GLY A 44 -17.51 6.26 5.89
C GLY A 44 -17.43 7.61 5.17
N LYS A 45 -16.27 7.97 4.60
CA LYS A 45 -16.01 9.28 3.99
C LYS A 45 -16.40 9.35 2.53
N LYS A 46 -17.11 10.44 2.17
CA LYS A 46 -17.42 10.77 0.78
C LYS A 46 -16.23 11.48 0.11
N TYR A 47 -16.27 11.59 -1.23
CA TYR A 47 -15.21 12.22 -2.05
C TYR A 47 -14.85 13.65 -1.60
N SER A 48 -15.84 14.40 -1.11
CA SER A 48 -15.69 15.80 -0.65
C SER A 48 -15.32 15.93 0.83
N GLU A 49 -15.21 14.81 1.56
CA GLU A 49 -15.03 14.78 3.01
C GLU A 49 -13.67 14.15 3.36
N ASP A 50 -12.82 14.88 4.08
CA ASP A 50 -11.60 14.30 4.66
C ASP A 50 -11.90 13.68 6.04
N ALA A 51 -10.94 12.93 6.56
CA ALA A 51 -10.97 12.49 7.95
C ALA A 51 -10.60 13.64 8.91
N ASN A 52 -11.04 13.54 10.17
CA ASN A 52 -10.54 14.38 11.25
C ASN A 52 -9.51 13.64 12.13
N LEU A 53 -8.83 14.37 13.00
CA LEU A 53 -7.75 13.82 13.85
C LEU A 53 -8.21 12.68 14.77
N ARG A 54 -9.47 12.71 15.24
CA ARG A 54 -10.01 11.66 16.11
C ARG A 54 -10.24 10.38 15.32
N GLU A 55 -10.87 10.50 14.16
CA GLU A 55 -11.17 9.36 13.28
C GLU A 55 -9.91 8.63 12.81
N VAL A 56 -8.87 9.37 12.41
CA VAL A 56 -7.61 8.74 11.98
C VAL A 56 -6.87 8.07 13.14
N LYS A 57 -6.97 8.63 14.35
CA LYS A 57 -6.42 7.99 15.55
C LYS A 57 -7.14 6.67 15.81
N GLU A 58 -8.46 6.69 15.86
CA GLU A 58 -9.30 5.50 16.10
C GLU A 58 -9.04 4.42 15.03
N TYR A 59 -8.94 4.80 13.76
CA TYR A 59 -8.57 3.88 12.67
C TYR A 59 -7.19 3.25 12.89
N VAL A 60 -6.16 4.05 13.14
CA VAL A 60 -4.80 3.52 13.35
C VAL A 60 -4.75 2.60 14.57
N GLU A 61 -5.35 3.01 15.68
CA GLU A 61 -5.32 2.22 16.92
C GLU A 61 -6.12 0.92 16.79
N SER A 62 -7.26 0.93 16.09
CA SER A 62 -8.10 -0.27 15.92
C SER A 62 -7.48 -1.32 15.01
N PHE A 63 -6.90 -0.89 13.87
CA PHE A 63 -6.39 -1.83 12.86
C PHE A 63 -4.89 -2.11 12.99
N TYR A 64 -4.13 -1.13 13.45
CA TYR A 64 -2.66 -1.20 13.48
C TYR A 64 -2.07 -0.95 14.87
N GLY A 65 -2.89 -0.69 15.90
CA GLY A 65 -2.42 -0.30 17.25
C GLY A 65 -1.51 -1.31 17.92
N ARG A 66 -1.58 -2.58 17.51
CA ARG A 66 -0.64 -3.63 17.93
C ARG A 66 0.78 -3.39 17.42
N TYR A 67 0.94 -2.83 16.23
CA TYR A 67 2.22 -2.67 15.55
C TYR A 67 2.72 -1.23 15.52
N LEU A 68 1.80 -0.27 15.46
CA LEU A 68 2.07 1.16 15.35
C LEU A 68 1.52 1.90 16.57
N GLY A 69 2.32 2.81 17.10
CA GLY A 69 1.90 3.81 18.08
C GLY A 69 1.51 5.10 17.35
N PHE A 70 0.34 5.65 17.69
CA PHE A 70 -0.10 6.95 17.21
C PHE A 70 0.36 8.03 18.18
N SER A 71 0.98 9.09 17.69
CA SER A 71 1.32 10.27 18.50
C SER A 71 0.86 11.54 17.81
N LEU A 72 0.25 12.43 18.59
CA LEU A 72 -0.25 13.73 18.15
C LEU A 72 0.38 14.82 19.00
N ALA A 73 1.05 15.76 18.36
CA ALA A 73 1.59 16.96 18.99
C ALA A 73 0.98 18.21 18.35
N LYS A 74 0.75 19.24 19.15
CA LYS A 74 0.21 20.53 18.69
C LYS A 74 1.25 21.61 18.93
N PHE A 75 1.49 22.44 17.92
CA PHE A 75 2.40 23.57 18.00
C PHE A 75 1.70 24.87 17.55
N PRO A 76 2.14 26.04 18.05
CA PRO A 76 1.63 27.33 17.59
C PRO A 76 1.84 27.56 16.10
N ASP A 77 2.97 27.08 15.56
CA ASP A 77 3.29 27.03 14.13
C ASP A 77 4.35 25.96 13.82
N LEU A 78 4.74 25.84 12.53
CA LEU A 78 5.74 24.86 12.09
C LEU A 78 7.17 25.16 12.54
N ARG A 79 7.54 26.42 12.80
CA ARG A 79 8.89 26.80 13.22
C ARG A 79 9.14 26.32 14.65
N GLU A 80 8.16 26.49 15.51
CA GLU A 80 8.12 25.94 16.88
C GLU A 80 8.24 24.39 16.89
N ALA A 81 7.85 23.74 15.79
CA ALA A 81 7.86 22.29 15.67
C ALA A 81 9.16 21.71 15.09
N ILE A 82 10.16 22.53 14.72
CA ILE A 82 11.37 22.08 14.00
C ILE A 82 12.14 20.99 14.77
N GLN A 83 12.32 21.16 16.08
CA GLN A 83 13.05 20.18 16.87
C GLN A 83 12.30 18.84 16.94
N TYR A 84 10.98 18.88 17.12
CA TYR A 84 10.12 17.70 17.07
C TYR A 84 10.24 16.99 15.71
N MET A 85 10.24 17.77 14.62
CA MET A 85 10.38 17.22 13.28
C MET A 85 11.75 16.58 13.04
N TYR A 86 12.81 17.26 13.44
CA TYR A 86 14.18 16.76 13.33
C TYR A 86 14.37 15.41 14.01
N LEU A 87 13.91 15.28 15.27
CA LEU A 87 14.09 14.06 16.07
C LEU A 87 13.33 12.87 15.48
N ASN A 88 12.09 13.07 15.03
CA ASN A 88 11.31 12.00 14.38
C ASN A 88 11.95 11.58 13.05
N LEU A 89 12.26 12.54 12.17
CA LEU A 89 12.87 12.24 10.87
C LEU A 89 14.23 11.54 11.01
N ARG A 90 15.05 11.95 11.99
CA ARG A 90 16.36 11.33 12.27
C ARG A 90 16.21 9.87 12.72
N SER A 91 15.07 9.54 13.31
CA SER A 91 14.68 8.19 13.72
C SER A 91 13.95 7.42 12.61
N SER A 92 14.01 7.91 11.35
CA SER A 92 13.29 7.34 10.21
C SER A 92 11.77 7.28 10.40
N VAL A 93 11.19 8.27 11.11
CA VAL A 93 9.75 8.39 11.31
C VAL A 93 9.22 9.57 10.49
N PRO A 94 8.41 9.34 9.44
CA PRO A 94 7.77 10.42 8.70
C PRO A 94 6.69 11.09 9.53
N ILE A 95 6.35 12.33 9.17
CA ILE A 95 5.47 13.19 9.97
C ILE A 95 4.35 13.71 9.09
N ILE A 96 3.11 13.61 9.55
CA ILE A 96 1.97 14.23 8.88
C ILE A 96 1.70 15.56 9.56
N SER A 97 1.73 16.66 8.80
CA SER A 97 1.28 17.97 9.27
C SER A 97 -0.15 18.23 8.80
N SER A 98 -1.02 18.67 9.71
CA SER A 98 -2.38 19.11 9.40
C SER A 98 -2.59 20.53 9.94
N PHE A 99 -3.11 21.42 9.07
CA PHE A 99 -3.32 22.84 9.37
C PHE A 99 -4.84 23.12 9.48
N LYS A 100 -5.31 23.55 10.65
CA LYS A 100 -6.74 23.67 11.06
C LYS A 100 -7.46 22.34 11.32
N ARG A 101 -8.30 22.35 12.37
CA ARG A 101 -8.99 21.17 12.95
C ARG A 101 -10.15 20.59 12.11
N VAL A 102 -10.64 21.30 11.09
CA VAL A 102 -11.96 20.98 10.47
C VAL A 102 -11.97 20.91 8.93
N LYS A 103 -11.02 21.54 8.21
CA LYS A 103 -10.93 21.50 6.72
C LYS A 103 -9.48 21.65 6.24
N GLY A 104 -8.57 21.03 6.97
CA GLY A 104 -7.15 21.31 6.89
C GLY A 104 -6.44 20.46 5.85
N LYS A 105 -5.77 21.12 4.89
CA LYS A 105 -4.80 20.47 4.01
C LYS A 105 -3.77 19.73 4.86
N ALA A 106 -3.59 18.44 4.63
CA ALA A 106 -2.51 17.67 5.24
C ALA A 106 -1.33 17.51 4.27
N LEU A 107 -0.12 17.49 4.82
CA LEU A 107 1.11 17.23 4.08
C LEU A 107 1.91 16.15 4.80
N MET A 108 2.63 15.33 4.04
CA MET A 108 3.61 14.39 4.60
C MET A 108 4.99 15.03 4.55
N ILE A 109 5.62 15.22 5.69
CA ILE A 109 6.99 15.69 5.84
C ILE A 109 7.90 14.48 5.91
N ILE A 110 8.81 14.36 4.95
CA ILE A 110 9.70 13.20 4.78
C ILE A 110 11.18 13.56 4.94
N GLY A 111 11.51 14.83 5.14
CA GLY A 111 12.88 15.25 5.33
C GLY A 111 12.98 16.74 5.64
N MET A 112 14.19 17.15 5.99
CA MET A 112 14.51 18.53 6.31
C MET A 112 15.97 18.87 5.95
N ASP A 113 16.17 20.05 5.39
CA ASP A 113 17.47 20.65 5.09
C ASP A 113 17.65 21.96 5.88
N GLY A 114 18.13 21.83 7.13
CA GLY A 114 18.20 22.95 8.07
C GLY A 114 16.83 23.37 8.59
N ALA A 115 16.77 24.45 9.37
CA ALA A 115 15.54 24.89 10.04
C ALA A 115 14.46 25.46 9.09
N SER A 116 14.81 25.79 7.84
CA SER A 116 13.96 26.57 6.94
C SER A 116 13.48 25.81 5.71
N ARG A 117 13.87 24.53 5.52
CA ARG A 117 13.54 23.78 4.31
C ARG A 117 13.03 22.38 4.67
N LEU A 118 11.78 22.10 4.30
CA LEU A 118 11.14 20.80 4.51
C LEU A 118 10.91 20.11 3.18
N TYR A 119 11.26 18.83 3.10
CA TYR A 119 10.89 17.95 1.99
C TYR A 119 9.50 17.38 2.29
N VAL A 120 8.52 17.70 1.43
CA VAL A 120 7.13 17.32 1.64
C VAL A 120 6.53 16.59 0.45
N LEU A 121 5.66 15.63 0.72
CA LEU A 121 4.72 15.09 -0.24
C LEU A 121 3.36 15.76 0.00
N ASP A 122 2.83 16.38 -1.05
CA ASP A 122 1.55 17.10 -1.02
C ASP A 122 0.51 16.30 -1.81
N PRO A 123 -0.44 15.61 -1.13
CA PRO A 123 -1.47 14.80 -1.80
C PRO A 123 -2.34 15.59 -2.79
N SER A 124 -2.43 16.91 -2.65
CA SER A 124 -3.19 17.77 -3.56
C SER A 124 -2.42 18.12 -4.84
N SER A 125 -1.19 17.62 -5.02
CA SER A 125 -0.42 17.92 -6.23
C SER A 125 -1.11 17.33 -7.46
N PRO A 126 -1.16 18.02 -8.61
CA PRO A 126 -1.72 17.45 -9.82
C PRO A 126 -0.97 16.18 -10.26
N PRO A 127 -1.66 15.20 -10.87
CA PRO A 127 -1.01 14.11 -11.60
C PRO A 127 0.00 14.67 -12.62
N GLY A 128 1.20 14.09 -12.69
CA GLY A 128 2.25 14.52 -13.63
C GLY A 128 3.22 15.59 -13.14
N LYS A 129 3.02 16.16 -11.94
CA LYS A 129 4.05 16.97 -11.25
C LYS A 129 4.88 16.11 -10.29
N PRO A 130 6.16 16.48 -10.02
CA PRO A 130 6.94 15.81 -9.00
C PRO A 130 6.19 15.83 -7.65
N PRO A 131 5.95 14.67 -7.02
CA PRO A 131 5.21 14.59 -5.77
C PRO A 131 5.99 15.24 -4.61
N LEU A 132 7.32 15.19 -4.71
CA LEU A 132 8.25 15.81 -3.78
C LEU A 132 8.35 17.32 -4.03
N LYS A 133 8.01 18.10 -3.00
CA LYS A 133 8.17 19.56 -2.99
C LYS A 133 9.14 19.97 -1.89
N LEU A 134 9.88 21.04 -2.15
CA LEU A 134 10.65 21.73 -1.13
C LEU A 134 9.82 22.91 -0.60
N MET A 135 9.48 22.87 0.69
CA MET A 135 8.75 23.94 1.36
C MET A 135 9.72 24.85 2.11
N THR A 136 9.80 26.11 1.68
CA THR A 136 10.65 27.17 2.26
C THR A 136 9.84 28.27 2.96
N LYS A 137 8.53 28.30 2.73
CA LYS A 137 7.59 29.22 3.38
C LYS A 137 6.56 28.40 4.15
N PHE A 138 6.48 28.61 5.46
CA PHE A 138 5.58 27.87 6.33
C PHE A 138 4.26 28.62 6.52
N PRO A 139 3.11 27.95 6.40
CA PRO A 139 1.82 28.56 6.73
C PRO A 139 1.82 29.06 8.19
N PRO A 140 1.33 30.28 8.46
CA PRO A 140 1.15 30.76 9.82
C PRO A 140 -0.03 30.05 10.50
N GLY A 141 0.05 29.90 11.82
CA GLY A 141 -1.02 29.38 12.66
C GLY A 141 -0.83 27.92 13.12
N PRO A 142 -1.74 27.44 13.97
CA PRO A 142 -1.54 26.20 14.72
C PRO A 142 -1.44 24.99 13.80
N VAL A 143 -0.44 24.17 14.06
CA VAL A 143 -0.17 22.92 13.33
C VAL A 143 -0.30 21.72 14.25
N TYR A 144 -0.93 20.68 13.74
CA TYR A 144 -0.97 19.37 14.36
C TYR A 144 0.00 18.46 13.63
N LEU A 145 0.96 17.90 14.36
CA LEU A 145 1.91 16.92 13.85
C LEU A 145 1.53 15.53 14.34
N ILE A 146 1.32 14.63 13.40
CA ILE A 146 1.05 13.22 13.66
C ILE A 146 2.30 12.43 13.29
N SER A 147 2.70 11.49 14.15
CA SER A 147 3.72 10.49 13.81
C SER A 147 3.22 9.10 14.17
N LEU A 148 3.41 8.15 13.27
CA LEU A 148 3.20 6.73 13.54
C LEU A 148 4.57 6.11 13.84
N LYS A 149 4.72 5.44 14.99
CA LYS A 149 5.99 4.83 15.39
C LYS A 149 5.85 3.32 15.51
N PRO A 150 6.79 2.51 14.99
CA PRO A 150 6.75 1.08 15.18
C PRO A 150 6.94 0.73 16.66
N ARG A 151 6.11 -0.15 17.20
CA ARG A 151 6.19 -0.63 18.60
C ARG A 151 7.23 -1.74 18.80
N GLY A 152 8.21 -1.86 17.90
CA GLY A 152 9.22 -2.94 17.92
C GLY A 152 8.71 -4.31 17.46
N ILE A 153 7.39 -4.51 17.38
CA ILE A 153 6.79 -5.71 16.78
C ILE A 153 6.82 -5.52 15.26
N LYS A 154 7.94 -5.90 14.62
CA LYS A 154 7.96 -6.06 13.16
C LYS A 154 7.11 -7.28 12.82
N PRO A 155 6.06 -7.17 11.98
CA PRO A 155 5.45 -8.37 11.42
C PRO A 155 6.56 -9.16 10.73
N LYS A 156 6.70 -10.45 11.06
CA LYS A 156 7.60 -11.33 10.30
C LYS A 156 7.05 -11.34 8.87
N PRO A 157 7.80 -10.86 7.86
CA PRO A 157 7.36 -11.05 6.49
C PRO A 157 7.23 -12.56 6.24
N PRO A 158 6.14 -13.03 5.61
CA PRO A 158 6.12 -14.39 5.11
C PRO A 158 7.34 -14.59 4.19
N LYS A 159 8.01 -15.73 4.31
CA LYS A 159 9.10 -16.10 3.39
C LYS A 159 8.44 -16.50 2.06
N ALA A 160 8.35 -15.58 1.11
CA ALA A 160 7.99 -15.94 -0.26
C ALA A 160 9.25 -16.48 -0.97
N THR A 161 9.24 -17.77 -1.33
CA THR A 161 10.24 -18.41 -2.22
C THR A 161 9.68 -18.72 -3.61
N LEU A 162 8.36 -18.59 -3.79
CA LEU A 162 7.61 -18.74 -5.04
C LEU A 162 7.94 -17.58 -6.00
N GLN A 163 8.75 -17.83 -7.04
CA GLN A 163 8.87 -16.93 -8.19
C GLN A 163 7.76 -17.23 -9.22
N LEU A 164 6.50 -17.04 -8.83
CA LEU A 164 5.35 -17.27 -9.69
C LEU A 164 5.07 -16.01 -10.51
N TRP A 165 5.12 -16.03 -11.85
CA TRP A 165 4.72 -14.83 -12.58
C TRP A 165 3.19 -14.76 -12.66
N ILE A 166 2.65 -13.63 -12.20
CA ILE A 166 1.22 -13.35 -12.18
C ILE A 166 0.97 -12.22 -13.16
N ASN A 167 0.06 -12.44 -14.09
CA ASN A 167 -0.42 -11.40 -14.98
C ASN A 167 -1.88 -11.11 -14.63
N LEU A 168 -2.18 -9.85 -14.33
CA LEU A 168 -3.54 -9.35 -14.27
C LEU A 168 -3.88 -8.78 -15.63
N ILE A 169 -5.04 -9.14 -16.16
CA ILE A 169 -5.54 -8.58 -17.42
C ILE A 169 -6.90 -7.97 -17.13
N ASP A 170 -7.06 -6.67 -17.40
CA ASP A 170 -8.37 -6.05 -17.27
C ASP A 170 -9.28 -6.41 -18.46
N LYS A 171 -10.57 -6.01 -18.43
CA LYS A 171 -11.50 -6.35 -19.53
C LYS A 171 -11.13 -5.72 -20.88
N TYR A 172 -10.25 -4.71 -20.88
CA TYR A 172 -9.78 -4.03 -22.09
C TYR A 172 -8.48 -4.63 -22.62
N GLY A 173 -7.98 -5.71 -22.02
CA GLY A 173 -6.72 -6.32 -22.40
C GLY A 173 -5.51 -5.51 -21.95
N ASN A 174 -5.60 -4.70 -20.90
CA ASN A 174 -4.43 -4.08 -20.27
C ASN A 174 -3.75 -5.10 -19.35
N TRP A 175 -2.44 -5.30 -19.53
CA TRP A 175 -1.65 -6.30 -18.81
C TRP A 175 -0.83 -5.68 -17.69
N PHE A 176 -1.02 -6.18 -16.47
CA PHE A 176 -0.18 -5.87 -15.32
C PHE A 176 0.63 -7.12 -14.98
N LYS A 177 1.96 -7.02 -15.08
CA LYS A 177 2.88 -8.12 -14.77
C LYS A 177 3.37 -8.00 -13.34
N SER A 178 3.39 -9.12 -12.61
CA SER A 178 4.01 -9.21 -11.29
C SER A 178 5.52 -8.97 -11.40
N VAL A 179 6.05 -8.14 -10.53
CA VAL A 179 7.49 -7.98 -10.32
C VAL A 179 7.77 -8.39 -8.88
N TRP A 180 8.65 -9.39 -8.74
CA TRP A 180 9.12 -9.89 -7.46
C TRP A 180 10.43 -9.20 -7.15
N ASP A 181 10.37 -8.09 -6.44
CA ASP A 181 11.59 -7.43 -5.98
C ASP A 181 11.68 -7.54 -4.46
N GLY A 182 12.80 -8.10 -3.99
CA GLY A 182 13.11 -8.19 -2.56
C GLY A 182 13.30 -6.81 -1.92
N GLU A 183 13.47 -5.77 -2.75
CA GLU A 183 13.60 -4.37 -2.35
C GLU A 183 12.88 -3.50 -3.38
N GLN A 184 11.82 -2.79 -2.98
CA GLN A 184 11.09 -1.88 -3.87
C GLN A 184 11.96 -0.65 -4.21
N PRO A 185 12.22 -0.34 -5.50
CA PRO A 185 12.72 0.98 -5.88
C PRO A 185 11.54 1.97 -5.92
N TYR A 186 11.80 3.17 -5.39
CA TYR A 186 10.90 4.32 -5.26
C TYR A 186 9.79 4.43 -6.35
N GLY A 187 8.53 4.54 -5.91
CA GLY A 187 7.42 5.05 -6.74
C GLY A 187 6.28 4.07 -7.08
N GLY A 188 6.30 2.84 -6.55
CA GLY A 188 5.24 1.84 -6.73
C GLY A 188 4.18 1.82 -5.62
N CYS A 189 3.02 1.24 -5.92
CA CYS A 189 1.98 0.92 -4.95
C CYS A 189 2.55 0.08 -3.80
N PRO A 190 2.31 0.42 -2.52
CA PRO A 190 2.84 -0.32 -1.39
C PRO A 190 2.06 -1.62 -1.25
N LEU A 191 2.51 -2.67 -1.92
CA LEU A 191 2.03 -4.02 -1.68
C LEU A 191 3.07 -4.78 -0.85
N LEU A 192 2.59 -5.24 0.30
CA LEU A 192 3.03 -6.33 1.17
C LEU A 192 4.46 -6.30 1.75
N PRO A 193 4.66 -6.90 2.95
CA PRO A 193 5.96 -6.97 3.62
C PRO A 193 7.06 -7.75 2.86
N LYS A 194 6.75 -8.34 1.70
CA LYS A 194 7.62 -8.80 0.60
C LYS A 194 6.74 -8.97 -0.66
N GLY A 195 6.14 -7.87 -1.11
CA GLY A 195 5.04 -7.94 -2.05
C GLY A 195 5.42 -8.04 -3.50
N ILE A 196 4.62 -8.84 -4.20
CA ILE A 196 4.42 -8.67 -5.63
C ILE A 196 4.04 -7.21 -5.87
N GLY A 197 4.93 -6.47 -6.53
CA GLY A 197 4.51 -5.21 -7.14
C GLY A 197 4.11 -5.45 -8.60
N TRP A 198 3.62 -4.41 -9.26
CA TRP A 198 3.02 -4.55 -10.59
C TRP A 198 3.64 -3.59 -11.57
N GLU A 199 3.84 -4.07 -12.78
CA GLU A 199 4.31 -3.31 -13.93
C GLU A 199 3.21 -3.23 -14.98
N PHE A 200 2.91 -2.03 -15.44
CA PHE A 200 2.02 -1.76 -16.57
C PHE A 200 2.78 -0.95 -17.63
N LYS A 201 2.93 -1.51 -18.84
CA LYS A 201 3.64 -0.87 -19.96
C LYS A 201 5.06 -0.39 -19.60
N GLY A 202 5.88 -1.23 -18.96
CA GLY A 202 7.26 -0.84 -18.61
C GLY A 202 7.40 -0.02 -17.34
N LYS A 203 6.31 0.29 -16.64
CA LYS A 203 6.28 1.21 -15.50
C LYS A 203 5.62 0.58 -14.29
N TRP A 204 6.19 0.80 -13.11
CA TRP A 204 5.55 0.45 -11.84
C TRP A 204 4.18 1.10 -11.74
N SER A 205 3.19 0.31 -11.31
CA SER A 205 1.81 0.74 -11.22
C SER A 205 1.10 0.08 -10.04
N CYS A 206 0.05 0.73 -9.55
CA CYS A 206 -0.92 0.05 -8.72
C CYS A 206 -1.79 -0.86 -9.60
N PRO A 207 -2.16 -2.06 -9.14
CA PRO A 207 -2.94 -3.03 -9.91
C PRO A 207 -4.41 -2.64 -9.96
N TYR A 208 -4.71 -1.49 -10.55
CA TYR A 208 -6.04 -0.97 -10.80
C TYR A 208 -6.56 -1.50 -12.12
N LEU A 209 -7.42 -2.50 -12.04
CA LEU A 209 -8.01 -3.17 -13.19
C LEU A 209 -9.40 -2.62 -13.45
N ARG A 210 -9.62 -2.16 -14.68
CA ARG A 210 -10.94 -1.73 -15.13
C ARG A 210 -11.80 -2.94 -15.46
N GLY A 211 -12.96 -3.01 -14.83
CA GLY A 211 -13.91 -4.10 -14.99
C GLY A 211 -13.42 -5.43 -14.45
N PHE A 212 -13.99 -6.49 -15.01
CA PHE A 212 -13.72 -7.86 -14.62
C PHE A 212 -12.28 -8.24 -14.92
N PRO A 213 -11.49 -8.58 -13.90
CA PRO A 213 -10.12 -8.94 -14.09
C PRO A 213 -9.98 -10.42 -14.42
N TYR A 214 -9.07 -10.72 -15.33
CA TYR A 214 -8.56 -12.06 -15.57
C TYR A 214 -7.23 -12.20 -14.83
N LEU A 215 -7.11 -13.26 -14.06
CA LEU A 215 -5.89 -13.58 -13.33
C LEU A 215 -5.21 -14.74 -14.04
N ILE A 216 -4.03 -14.52 -14.61
CA ILE A 216 -3.23 -15.55 -15.25
C ILE A 216 -2.01 -15.83 -14.39
N PHE A 217 -1.90 -17.06 -13.90
CA PHE A 217 -0.68 -17.55 -13.28
C PHE A 217 0.15 -18.26 -14.35
N SER A 218 1.35 -17.76 -14.61
CA SER A 218 2.24 -18.23 -15.66
C SER A 218 3.63 -18.52 -15.11
N GLY A 219 4.13 -19.74 -15.27
CA GLY A 219 5.52 -20.09 -14.93
C GLY A 219 5.82 -20.09 -13.44
N TYR A 220 6.64 -21.04 -13.02
CA TYR A 220 6.95 -21.29 -11.62
C TYR A 220 8.39 -21.79 -11.48
N ALA A 221 9.22 -21.12 -10.69
CA ALA A 221 10.53 -21.65 -10.32
C ALA A 221 10.53 -22.10 -8.86
N TYR A 222 10.94 -23.34 -8.62
CA TYR A 222 11.08 -23.92 -7.28
C TYR A 222 12.16 -24.96 -7.26
N GLY A 223 13.09 -24.84 -6.30
CA GLY A 223 14.34 -25.60 -6.31
C GLY A 223 14.22 -27.12 -6.13
N GLN A 224 13.02 -27.70 -6.08
CA GLN A 224 12.82 -29.15 -5.96
C GLN A 224 11.86 -29.68 -7.02
N ASP A 225 12.30 -30.71 -7.74
CA ASP A 225 11.47 -31.42 -8.72
C ASP A 225 10.37 -32.26 -8.06
N GLY A 226 9.32 -32.53 -8.85
CA GLY A 226 8.21 -33.40 -8.47
C GLY A 226 6.84 -32.87 -8.86
N ASN A 227 5.82 -33.57 -8.39
CA ASN A 227 4.42 -33.20 -8.59
C ASN A 227 3.92 -32.38 -7.40
N TYR A 228 3.32 -31.25 -7.71
CA TYR A 228 2.79 -30.26 -6.78
C TYR A 228 1.33 -29.95 -7.09
N GLN A 229 0.66 -29.35 -6.12
CA GLN A 229 -0.65 -28.73 -6.30
C GLN A 229 -0.55 -27.26 -5.96
N LEU A 230 -0.96 -26.41 -6.89
CA LEU A 230 -1.15 -24.99 -6.64
C LEU A 230 -2.59 -24.78 -6.19
N TYR A 231 -2.77 -24.16 -5.03
CA TYR A 231 -4.06 -23.88 -4.45
C TYR A 231 -4.25 -22.37 -4.32
N ILE A 232 -5.33 -21.86 -4.88
CA ILE A 232 -5.57 -20.42 -4.96
C ILE A 232 -6.92 -20.11 -4.34
N GLU A 233 -6.93 -19.14 -3.43
CA GLU A 233 -8.13 -18.64 -2.79
C GLU A 233 -8.20 -17.14 -2.97
N ILE A 234 -9.33 -16.67 -3.49
CA ILE A 234 -9.58 -15.25 -3.70
C ILE A 234 -10.64 -14.84 -2.70
N TYR A 235 -10.33 -13.82 -1.90
CA TYR A 235 -11.18 -13.26 -0.89
C TYR A 235 -11.54 -11.83 -1.23
N ASN A 236 -12.67 -11.39 -0.71
CA ASN A 236 -12.92 -9.97 -0.54
C ASN A 236 -12.00 -9.43 0.56
N ALA A 237 -11.17 -8.45 0.25
CA ALA A 237 -10.21 -7.96 1.24
C ALA A 237 -10.88 -7.27 2.45
N TYR A 238 -12.10 -6.74 2.31
CA TYR A 238 -12.80 -6.06 3.40
C TYR A 238 -13.57 -7.02 4.32
N THR A 239 -14.28 -7.97 3.74
CA THR A 239 -15.14 -8.91 4.49
C THR A 239 -14.45 -10.23 4.80
N TYR A 240 -13.28 -10.49 4.20
CA TYR A 240 -12.56 -11.77 4.24
C TYR A 240 -13.41 -12.97 3.81
N LYS A 241 -14.56 -12.73 3.14
CA LYS A 241 -15.39 -13.78 2.57
C LYS A 241 -14.68 -14.35 1.35
N LEU A 242 -14.60 -15.68 1.30
CA LEU A 242 -14.10 -16.41 0.14
C LEU A 242 -15.01 -16.14 -1.06
N VAL A 243 -14.41 -15.78 -2.18
CA VAL A 243 -15.08 -15.41 -3.42
C VAL A 243 -14.93 -16.51 -4.45
N CYS A 244 -13.71 -17.01 -4.60
CA CYS A 244 -13.37 -18.04 -5.55
C CYS A 244 -12.24 -18.90 -4.97
N ARG A 245 -12.24 -20.17 -5.34
CA ARG A 245 -11.19 -21.10 -5.00
C ARG A 245 -10.89 -21.96 -6.22
N ASP A 246 -9.62 -22.17 -6.49
CA ASP A 246 -9.15 -22.98 -7.60
C ASP A 246 -7.95 -23.83 -7.18
N LYS A 247 -7.70 -24.92 -7.90
CA LYS A 247 -6.54 -25.77 -7.71
C LYS A 247 -6.06 -26.36 -9.03
N GLU A 248 -4.75 -26.40 -9.21
CA GLU A 248 -4.13 -26.92 -10.44
C GLU A 248 -2.98 -27.87 -10.12
N GLY A 249 -2.85 -28.94 -10.90
CA GLY A 249 -1.74 -29.88 -10.80
C GLY A 249 -0.52 -29.35 -11.54
N ILE A 250 0.65 -29.35 -10.90
CA ILE A 250 1.88 -28.85 -11.52
C ILE A 250 2.96 -29.91 -11.44
N THR A 251 3.68 -30.11 -12.55
CA THR A 251 4.93 -30.88 -12.55
C THR A 251 6.10 -29.91 -12.64
N VAL A 252 7.04 -30.02 -11.72
CA VAL A 252 8.30 -29.25 -11.71
C VAL A 252 9.43 -30.17 -12.17
N ARG A 253 10.20 -29.73 -13.17
CA ARG A 253 11.39 -30.41 -13.68
C ARG A 253 12.53 -29.42 -13.80
N ASN A 254 13.75 -29.81 -13.40
CA ASN A 254 14.92 -28.94 -13.38
C ASN A 254 14.69 -27.63 -12.61
N GLY A 255 13.91 -27.70 -11.54
CA GLY A 255 13.55 -26.55 -10.72
C GLY A 255 12.55 -25.57 -11.36
N VAL A 256 11.94 -25.92 -12.51
CA VAL A 256 10.96 -25.08 -13.20
C VAL A 256 9.69 -25.89 -13.49
N GLY A 257 8.55 -25.37 -13.08
CA GLY A 257 7.22 -25.82 -13.46
C GLY A 257 6.53 -24.78 -14.33
N TYR A 258 5.65 -25.23 -15.22
CA TYR A 258 4.79 -24.34 -15.98
C TYR A 258 3.36 -24.59 -15.57
N VAL A 259 2.71 -23.52 -15.12
CA VAL A 259 1.27 -23.45 -14.93
C VAL A 259 0.76 -22.35 -15.85
N ASN A 260 -0.37 -22.58 -16.50
CA ASN A 260 -1.14 -21.56 -17.17
C ASN A 260 -2.58 -21.67 -16.69
N LEU A 261 -2.83 -21.11 -15.51
CA LEU A 261 -4.15 -21.14 -14.89
C LEU A 261 -4.79 -19.77 -15.01
N ARG A 262 -5.99 -19.75 -15.57
CA ARG A 262 -6.81 -18.54 -15.69
C ARG A 262 -7.95 -18.58 -14.69
N ILE A 263 -7.96 -17.65 -13.75
CA ILE A 263 -9.07 -17.46 -12.80
C ILE A 263 -9.88 -16.24 -13.19
N ASN A 264 -11.21 -16.40 -13.17
CA ASN A 264 -12.18 -15.35 -13.44
C ASN A 264 -13.01 -15.09 -12.17
N PRO A 265 -12.60 -14.17 -11.29
CA PRO A 265 -13.39 -13.85 -10.11
C PRO A 265 -14.75 -13.27 -10.51
N PRO A 266 -15.86 -13.64 -9.82
CA PRO A 266 -17.17 -13.06 -10.06
C PRO A 266 -17.20 -11.55 -9.78
N PRO A 267 -18.20 -10.82 -10.32
CA PRO A 267 -18.32 -9.38 -10.11
C PRO A 267 -18.44 -9.04 -8.64
N TYR A 268 -17.75 -7.98 -8.21
CA TYR A 268 -18.22 -7.27 -7.04
C TYR A 268 -19.32 -6.29 -7.43
N PRO A 269 -20.49 -6.32 -6.76
CA PRO A 269 -21.52 -5.29 -6.93
C PRO A 269 -21.07 -3.92 -6.39
N MET A 270 -20.00 -3.88 -5.59
CA MET A 270 -19.39 -2.63 -5.11
C MET A 270 -18.18 -2.25 -5.97
N PRO A 271 -18.14 -1.02 -6.52
CA PRO A 271 -17.21 -0.68 -7.60
C PRO A 271 -15.73 -0.56 -7.19
N GLN A 272 -15.30 -0.88 -5.96
CA GLN A 272 -13.96 -0.50 -5.47
C GLN A 272 -13.32 -1.44 -4.41
N ALA A 273 -13.84 -2.64 -4.17
CA ALA A 273 -13.24 -3.54 -3.16
C ALA A 273 -11.99 -4.27 -3.71
N PRO A 274 -10.85 -4.24 -3.01
CA PRO A 274 -9.70 -5.04 -3.41
C PRO A 274 -9.97 -6.53 -3.22
N TYR A 275 -9.40 -7.34 -4.10
CA TYR A 275 -9.32 -8.78 -3.94
C TYR A 275 -8.03 -9.15 -3.24
N LEU A 276 -8.14 -9.90 -2.15
CA LEU A 276 -7.03 -10.54 -1.48
C LEU A 276 -6.87 -11.96 -2.04
N VAL A 277 -5.75 -12.24 -2.68
CA VAL A 277 -5.44 -13.55 -3.22
C VAL A 277 -4.43 -14.25 -2.33
N LYS A 278 -4.76 -15.47 -1.95
CA LYS A 278 -3.86 -16.41 -1.29
C LYS A 278 -3.45 -17.48 -2.29
N VAL A 279 -2.16 -17.77 -2.34
CA VAL A 279 -1.61 -18.85 -3.15
C VAL A 279 -0.79 -19.75 -2.26
N LYS A 280 -1.06 -21.06 -2.30
CA LYS A 280 -0.29 -22.10 -1.61
C LYS A 280 0.21 -23.10 -2.61
N LEU A 281 1.44 -23.57 -2.42
CA LEU A 281 1.97 -24.73 -3.11
C LEU A 281 2.03 -25.91 -2.15
N LEU A 282 1.48 -27.05 -2.57
CA LEU A 282 1.44 -28.28 -1.79
C LEU A 282 2.21 -29.41 -2.49
N LYS A 283 2.95 -30.23 -1.74
CA LYS A 283 3.54 -31.50 -2.21
C LYS A 283 3.14 -32.61 -1.26
N GLY A 284 2.45 -33.65 -1.76
CA GLY A 284 1.95 -34.73 -0.92
C GLY A 284 1.06 -34.27 0.24
N GLY A 285 0.30 -33.19 0.06
CA GLY A 285 -0.56 -32.58 1.09
C GLY A 285 0.11 -31.58 2.03
N ASN A 286 1.45 -31.50 2.05
CA ASN A 286 2.18 -30.55 2.90
C ASN A 286 2.38 -29.21 2.19
N THR A 287 2.21 -28.10 2.92
CA THR A 287 2.48 -26.75 2.39
C THR A 287 3.98 -26.52 2.25
N CYS A 288 4.43 -26.42 1.00
CA CYS A 288 5.80 -26.16 0.63
C CYS A 288 6.11 -24.65 0.64
N ASP A 289 5.15 -23.84 0.24
CA ASP A 289 5.28 -22.39 0.17
C ASP A 289 3.89 -21.73 0.13
N GLU A 290 3.80 -20.48 0.58
CA GLU A 290 2.57 -19.69 0.67
C GLU A 290 2.89 -18.20 0.51
N PHE A 291 2.13 -17.52 -0.34
CA PHE A 291 2.16 -16.07 -0.44
C PHE A 291 0.77 -15.48 -0.68
N TRP A 292 0.71 -14.17 -0.53
CA TRP A 292 -0.49 -13.38 -0.68
C TRP A 292 -0.23 -12.22 -1.63
N PHE A 293 -1.26 -11.72 -2.31
CA PHE A 293 -1.21 -10.45 -3.04
C PHE A 293 -2.59 -9.81 -3.12
N LEU A 294 -2.62 -8.52 -3.43
CA LEU A 294 -3.83 -7.75 -3.61
C LEU A 294 -3.88 -7.17 -5.01
N PHE A 295 -5.09 -7.05 -5.56
CA PHE A 295 -5.36 -6.18 -6.69
C PHE A 295 -6.71 -5.49 -6.54
N TYR A 296 -6.87 -4.35 -7.22
CA TYR A 296 -8.09 -3.55 -7.17
C TYR A 296 -8.83 -3.71 -8.49
N ALA A 297 -10.05 -4.23 -8.45
CA ALA A 297 -10.93 -4.20 -9.60
C ALA A 297 -11.99 -3.14 -9.38
N TYR A 298 -12.30 -2.36 -10.41
CA TYR A 298 -13.36 -1.36 -10.33
C TYR A 298 -14.35 -1.46 -11.47
N GLY A 299 -15.59 -1.06 -11.18
CA GLY A 299 -16.70 -1.10 -12.14
C GLY A 299 -16.44 -0.26 -13.38
N ASN A 300 -17.26 -0.48 -14.42
CA ASN A 300 -17.39 0.47 -15.52
C ASN A 300 -18.19 1.69 -15.09
#